data_AF-A0A938J7W9-F1
#
_entry.id   AF-A0A938J7W9-F1
#
_cell.length_a   1.000
_cell.length_b   1.000
_cell.length_c   1.000
_cell.angle_alpha   90.00
_cell.angle_beta   90.00
_cell.angle_gamma   90.00
#
_symmetry.space_group_name_H-M   'P 1'
#
loop_
_entity.id
_entity.type
_entity.pdbx_description
1 polymer ?
#
loop_
_entity_poly.entity_id
_entity_poly.type
_entity_poly.pdbx_seq_one_letter_code
_entity_poly.pdbx_strand_id
1 'polypeptide(L)'
;ATPLAALAPHARRFGLHPLQTFTHDRGPEQLDGAWGAVTAEAPAAARIAVELAEALGLRPFRIDDGMRALYHAGAVMASNYLVTLRRAAGSLLDAAGAPPEALDPLLRRTIDNGFALTGPIDRGDWETVERHLEVVASVEPELATAYRALALLTAAQASRTVPDELSGALA
;
A
#
# COMPACT_ATOMS: atom_id res chain seq x y z
N ALA A 1 -1.31 15.01 6.23
CA ALA A 1 -0.66 14.91 7.55
C ALA A 1 -0.58 16.29 8.18
N THR A 2 -0.87 16.45 9.48
CA THR A 2 -0.78 17.75 10.17
C THR A 2 0.68 18.23 10.17
N PRO A 3 0.98 19.46 9.69
CA PRO A 3 2.35 19.98 9.61
C PRO A 3 2.91 20.30 10.99
N LEU A 4 4.24 20.32 11.13
CA LEU A 4 4.89 20.66 12.41
C LEU A 4 4.61 22.10 12.86
N ALA A 5 4.29 23.00 11.94
CA ALA A 5 3.85 24.36 12.24
C ALA A 5 2.65 24.43 13.21
N ALA A 6 1.81 23.38 13.24
CA ALA A 6 0.70 23.27 14.20
C ALA A 6 1.15 23.23 15.67
N LEU A 7 2.43 22.93 15.93
CA LEU A 7 3.03 22.90 17.27
C LEU A 7 3.66 24.26 17.67
N ALA A 8 3.38 25.36 16.96
CA ALA A 8 3.82 26.69 17.40
C ALA A 8 3.22 27.04 18.78
N PRO A 9 3.96 27.76 19.66
CA PRO A 9 5.28 28.36 19.47
C PRO A 9 6.46 27.48 19.93
N HIS A 10 6.26 26.17 20.14
CA HIS A 10 7.32 25.30 20.65
C HIS A 10 8.53 25.28 19.71
N ALA A 11 9.75 25.30 20.26
CA ALA A 11 10.98 25.35 19.47
C ALA A 11 11.52 23.97 19.07
N ARG A 12 11.18 22.92 19.83
CA ARG A 12 11.65 21.53 19.58
C ARG A 12 10.53 20.70 18.98
N ARG A 13 10.15 21.02 17.73
CA ARG A 13 9.04 20.37 17.03
C ARG A 13 9.54 19.19 16.21
N PHE A 14 8.89 18.04 16.39
CA PHE A 14 9.13 16.85 15.61
C PHE A 14 7.85 16.03 15.48
N GLY A 15 7.85 15.12 14.50
CA GLY A 15 6.85 14.09 14.32
C GLY A 15 7.56 12.74 14.27
N LEU A 16 6.97 11.74 14.92
CA LEU A 16 7.37 10.35 14.87
C LEU A 16 6.18 9.53 14.37
N HIS A 17 6.35 8.85 13.25
CA HIS A 17 5.33 7.99 12.66
C HIS A 17 5.85 6.56 12.55
N PRO A 18 5.43 5.64 13.45
CA PRO A 18 5.68 4.22 13.26
C PRO A 18 5.05 3.74 11.96
N LEU A 19 5.85 3.15 11.07
CA LEU A 19 5.41 2.53 9.83
C LEU A 19 4.89 1.12 10.14
N GLN A 20 3.71 1.07 10.75
CA GLN A 20 3.09 -0.15 11.25
C GLN A 20 1.56 -0.04 11.21
N THR A 21 0.89 -1.19 11.06
CA THR A 21 -0.55 -1.31 11.31
C THR A 21 -0.79 -1.73 12.77
N PHE A 22 -1.53 -0.91 13.52
CA PHE A 22 -1.83 -1.17 14.92
C PHE A 22 -3.22 -1.74 15.09
N THR A 23 -3.35 -2.70 16.00
CA THR A 23 -4.63 -3.27 16.41
C THR A 23 -4.76 -3.24 17.93
N HIS A 24 -6.00 -3.17 18.42
CA HIS A 24 -6.31 -3.07 19.85
C HIS A 24 -6.16 -4.40 20.62
N ASP A 25 -6.10 -5.53 19.91
CA ASP A 25 -5.95 -6.88 20.45
C ASP A 25 -4.48 -7.29 20.69
N ARG A 26 -3.54 -6.43 20.30
CA ARG A 26 -2.09 -6.63 20.47
C ARG A 26 -1.51 -5.57 21.41
N GLY A 27 -0.40 -5.91 22.04
CA GLY A 27 0.27 -5.06 23.03
C GLY A 27 1.30 -4.11 22.41
N PRO A 28 2.20 -3.53 23.24
CA PRO A 28 3.22 -2.58 22.80
C PRO A 28 4.29 -3.20 21.90
N GLU A 29 4.43 -4.53 21.88
CA GLU A 29 5.37 -5.27 21.02
C GLU A 29 5.17 -5.00 19.52
N GLN A 30 4.02 -4.42 19.13
CA GLN A 30 3.76 -3.97 17.76
C GLN A 30 4.79 -2.95 17.24
N LEU A 31 5.45 -2.22 18.15
CA LEU A 31 6.52 -1.28 17.81
C LEU A 31 7.86 -1.98 17.54
N ASP A 32 8.08 -3.17 18.08
CA ASP A 32 9.39 -3.80 18.08
C ASP A 32 9.87 -4.10 16.65
N GLY A 33 11.01 -3.50 16.28
CA GLY A 33 11.64 -3.67 14.98
C GLY A 33 10.94 -2.96 13.81
N ALA A 34 9.79 -2.32 14.05
CA ALA A 34 9.10 -1.53 13.03
C ALA A 34 9.91 -0.28 12.69
N TRP A 35 9.84 0.17 11.43
CA TRP A 35 10.49 1.42 11.04
C TRP A 35 9.70 2.63 11.55
N GLY A 36 10.39 3.72 11.88
CA GLY A 36 9.76 4.96 12.36
C GLY A 36 10.24 6.17 11.56
N ALA A 37 9.32 6.85 10.88
CA ALA A 37 9.66 8.09 10.18
C ALA A 37 9.76 9.26 11.16
N VAL A 38 10.90 9.94 11.16
CA VAL A 38 11.18 11.12 11.97
C VAL A 38 11.22 12.35 11.08
N THR A 39 10.39 13.34 11.39
CA THR A 39 10.46 14.70 10.83
C THR A 39 10.76 15.67 11.95
N ALA A 40 11.67 16.62 11.75
CA ALA A 40 11.94 17.66 12.73
C ALA A 40 12.49 18.90 12.03
N GLU A 41 12.23 20.09 12.59
CA GLU A 41 12.69 21.37 12.01
C GLU A 41 14.04 21.83 12.56
N ALA A 42 14.51 21.22 13.65
CA ALA A 42 15.78 21.57 14.29
C ALA A 42 16.59 20.29 14.61
N PRO A 43 17.94 20.32 14.48
CA PRO A 43 18.78 19.17 14.82
C PRO A 43 18.59 18.65 16.25
N ALA A 44 18.29 19.53 17.21
CA ALA A 44 18.03 19.14 18.59
C ALA A 44 16.71 18.35 18.74
N ALA A 45 15.65 18.77 18.03
CA ALA A 45 14.38 18.04 18.01
C ALA A 45 14.53 16.69 17.30
N ALA A 46 15.33 16.64 16.22
CA ALA A 46 15.61 15.41 15.50
C ALA A 46 16.34 14.37 16.37
N ARG A 47 17.28 14.80 17.23
CA ARG A 47 17.96 13.90 18.18
C ARG A 47 16.98 13.30 19.19
N ILE A 48 16.15 14.14 19.81
CA ILE A 48 15.11 13.70 20.76
C ILE A 48 14.16 12.69 20.11
N ALA A 49 13.72 12.95 18.88
CA ALA A 49 12.81 12.07 18.16
C ALA A 49 13.43 10.69 17.83
N VAL A 50 14.72 10.69 17.46
CA VAL A 50 15.47 9.45 17.19
C VAL A 50 15.67 8.65 18.48
N GLU A 51 16.12 9.31 19.56
CA GLU A 51 16.30 8.68 20.88
C GLU A 51 14.98 8.08 21.40
N LEU A 52 13.86 8.81 21.24
CA LEU A 52 12.53 8.32 21.59
C LEU A 52 12.14 7.09 20.75
N ALA A 53 12.37 7.13 19.44
CA ALA A 53 12.03 6.02 18.55
C ALA A 53 12.80 4.74 18.93
N GLU A 54 14.11 4.87 19.16
CA GLU A 54 14.97 3.74 19.58
C GLU A 54 14.55 3.20 20.96
N ALA A 55 14.23 4.08 21.91
CA ALA A 55 13.73 3.68 23.23
C ALA A 55 12.37 2.92 23.16
N LEU A 56 11.59 3.16 22.11
CA LEU A 56 10.32 2.47 21.82
C LEU A 56 10.50 1.20 20.98
N GLY A 57 11.73 0.78 20.67
CA GLY A 57 12.01 -0.42 19.87
C GLY A 57 11.91 -0.22 18.35
N LEU A 58 11.71 1.02 17.88
CA LEU A 58 11.61 1.35 16.46
C LEU A 58 12.99 1.47 15.81
N ARG A 59 13.00 1.36 14.48
CA ARG A 59 14.14 1.66 13.60
C ARG A 59 13.94 3.04 12.96
N PRO A 60 14.51 4.13 13.49
CA PRO A 60 14.22 5.46 12.99
C PRO A 60 14.89 5.73 11.63
N PHE A 61 14.22 6.52 10.80
CA PHE A 61 14.79 7.13 9.60
C PHE A 61 14.24 8.54 9.45
N ARG A 62 14.95 9.43 8.73
CA ARG A 62 14.51 10.81 8.53
C ARG A 62 13.67 10.97 7.29
N ILE A 63 12.68 11.85 7.39
CA ILE A 63 11.92 12.36 6.25
C ILE A 63 11.67 13.85 6.38
N ASP A 64 11.85 14.56 5.27
CA ASP A 64 11.55 15.99 5.17
C ASP A 64 10.05 16.25 5.36
N ASP A 65 9.69 17.35 6.02
CA ASP A 65 8.29 17.66 6.34
C ASP A 65 7.42 17.76 5.07
N GLY A 66 7.97 18.34 4.00
CA GLY A 66 7.31 18.44 2.70
C GLY A 66 7.03 17.10 2.01
N MET A 67 7.75 16.04 2.39
CA MET A 67 7.61 14.70 1.79
C MET A 67 6.69 13.77 2.59
N ARG A 68 6.24 14.18 3.78
CA ARG A 68 5.39 13.34 4.65
C ARG A 68 4.09 12.90 4.00
N ALA A 69 3.49 13.77 3.19
CA ALA A 69 2.26 13.43 2.46
C ALA A 69 2.49 12.30 1.47
N LEU A 70 3.55 12.38 0.66
CA LEU A 70 3.91 11.34 -0.30
C LEU A 70 4.28 10.02 0.40
N TYR A 71 5.10 10.10 1.45
CA TYR A 71 5.45 8.93 2.26
C TYR A 71 4.24 8.24 2.86
N HIS A 72 3.33 9.00 3.45
CA HIS A 72 2.12 8.43 4.04
C HIS A 72 1.19 7.86 2.96
N ALA A 73 1.09 8.49 1.79
CA ALA A 73 0.36 7.93 0.65
C ALA A 73 0.95 6.57 0.24
N GLY A 74 2.28 6.43 0.19
CA GLY A 74 2.94 5.14 -0.05
C GLY A 74 2.61 4.09 1.01
N ALA A 75 2.60 4.46 2.30
CA ALA A 75 2.20 3.57 3.38
C ALA A 75 0.72 3.13 3.27
N VAL A 76 -0.17 4.06 2.91
CA VAL A 76 -1.61 3.78 2.67
C VAL A 76 -1.77 2.82 1.48
N MET A 77 -1.01 3.00 0.40
CA MET A 77 -1.01 2.06 -0.73
C MET A 77 -0.56 0.66 -0.32
N ALA A 78 0.48 0.55 0.50
CA ALA A 78 1.03 -0.73 0.94
C ALA A 78 0.17 -1.47 1.99
N SER A 79 -0.63 -0.75 2.77
CA SER A 79 -1.41 -1.32 3.89
C SER A 79 -2.92 -1.22 3.67
N ASN A 80 -3.47 -0.01 3.62
CA ASN A 80 -4.91 0.19 3.57
C ASN A 80 -5.51 -0.36 2.28
N TYR A 81 -4.87 -0.09 1.14
CA TYR A 81 -5.35 -0.61 -0.14
C TYR A 81 -5.10 -2.11 -0.30
N LEU A 82 -4.17 -2.72 0.44
CA LEU A 82 -4.09 -4.18 0.52
C LEU A 82 -5.35 -4.79 1.13
N VAL A 83 -5.92 -4.14 2.17
CA VAL A 83 -7.22 -4.55 2.75
C VAL A 83 -8.35 -4.39 1.73
N THR A 84 -8.39 -3.25 1.01
CA THR A 84 -9.38 -3.03 -0.06
C THR A 84 -9.27 -4.10 -1.15
N LEU A 85 -8.06 -4.39 -1.63
CA LEU A 85 -7.81 -5.40 -2.65
C LEU A 85 -8.22 -6.79 -2.19
N ARG A 86 -7.92 -7.19 -0.95
CA ARG A 86 -8.35 -8.48 -0.41
C ARG A 86 -9.88 -8.58 -0.33
N ARG A 87 -10.58 -7.50 0.01
CA ARG A 87 -12.05 -7.48 0.04
C ARG A 87 -12.64 -7.58 -1.38
N ALA A 88 -12.14 -6.78 -2.32
CA ALA A 88 -12.57 -6.82 -3.72
C ALA A 88 -12.33 -8.18 -4.37
N ALA A 89 -11.12 -8.75 -4.22
CA ALA A 89 -10.83 -10.10 -4.70
C ALA A 89 -11.72 -11.15 -4.00
N GLY A 90 -12.05 -10.93 -2.72
CA GLY A 90 -12.94 -11.79 -1.96
C GLY A 90 -14.35 -11.84 -2.51
N SER A 91 -14.95 -10.70 -2.89
CA SER A 91 -16.30 -10.69 -3.46
C SER A 91 -16.33 -11.37 -4.83
N LEU A 92 -15.27 -11.22 -5.64
CA LEU A 92 -15.13 -11.96 -6.91
C LEU A 92 -15.04 -13.48 -6.70
N LEU A 93 -14.32 -13.96 -5.67
CA LEU A 93 -14.28 -15.39 -5.34
C LEU A 93 -15.65 -15.88 -4.87
N ASP A 94 -16.32 -15.13 -4.01
CA ASP A 94 -17.65 -15.46 -3.49
C ASP A 94 -18.67 -15.57 -4.64
N ALA A 95 -18.67 -14.61 -5.57
CA ALA A 95 -19.50 -14.63 -6.77
C ALA A 95 -19.19 -15.82 -7.70
N ALA A 96 -17.93 -16.29 -7.71
CA ALA A 96 -17.51 -17.50 -8.43
C ALA A 96 -17.84 -18.80 -7.67
N GLY A 97 -18.45 -18.73 -6.48
CA GLY A 97 -18.76 -19.89 -5.64
C GLY A 97 -17.54 -20.47 -4.90
N ALA A 98 -16.48 -19.69 -4.74
CA ALA A 98 -15.25 -20.07 -4.06
C ALA A 98 -15.10 -19.35 -2.70
N PRO A 99 -14.50 -19.99 -1.69
CA PRO A 99 -14.31 -19.39 -0.37
C PRO A 99 -13.31 -18.22 -0.41
N PRO A 100 -13.68 -17.00 0.01
CA PRO A 100 -12.79 -15.84 -0.02
C PRO A 100 -11.49 -16.04 0.77
N GLU A 101 -11.53 -16.78 1.88
CA GLU A 101 -10.37 -17.12 2.73
C GLU A 101 -9.28 -17.91 2.00
N ALA A 102 -9.59 -18.53 0.85
CA ALA A 102 -8.59 -19.15 0.00
C ALA A 102 -7.54 -18.15 -0.55
N LEU A 103 -7.84 -16.84 -0.51
CA LEU A 103 -6.89 -15.79 -0.88
C LEU A 103 -5.79 -15.56 0.16
N ASP A 104 -6.01 -15.89 1.43
CA ASP A 104 -5.08 -15.52 2.49
C ASP A 104 -3.72 -16.24 2.34
N PRO A 105 -3.66 -17.55 2.05
CA PRO A 105 -2.40 -18.22 1.72
C PRO A 105 -1.76 -17.67 0.44
N LEU A 106 -2.55 -17.31 -0.58
CA LEU A 106 -2.05 -16.73 -1.82
C LEU A 106 -1.35 -15.39 -1.57
N LEU A 107 -1.98 -14.48 -0.81
CA LEU A 107 -1.41 -13.17 -0.47
C LEU A 107 -0.12 -13.30 0.36
N ARG A 108 -0.10 -14.19 1.35
CA ARG A 108 1.12 -14.46 2.13
C ARG A 108 2.25 -14.95 1.23
N ARG A 109 1.96 -15.90 0.33
CA ARG A 109 2.95 -16.44 -0.60
C ARG A 109 3.52 -15.37 -1.54
N THR A 110 2.71 -14.41 -1.98
CA THR A 110 3.17 -13.26 -2.78
C THR A 110 4.20 -12.42 -2.01
N ILE A 111 3.94 -12.14 -0.72
CA ILE A 111 4.88 -11.41 0.14
C ILE A 111 6.17 -12.22 0.32
N ASP A 112 6.05 -13.51 0.66
CA ASP A 112 7.19 -14.39 0.88
C ASP A 112 8.03 -14.60 -0.39
N ASN A 113 7.44 -14.42 -1.58
CA ASN A 113 8.12 -14.45 -2.87
C ASN A 113 8.74 -13.11 -3.26
N GLY A 114 8.81 -12.14 -2.34
CA GLY A 114 9.42 -10.84 -2.57
C GLY A 114 8.64 -9.96 -3.55
N PHE A 115 7.32 -10.14 -3.65
CA PHE A 115 6.47 -9.42 -4.59
C PHE A 115 6.86 -9.60 -6.06
N ALA A 116 7.49 -10.73 -6.41
CA ALA A 116 7.80 -11.05 -7.80
C ALA A 116 6.50 -11.12 -8.62
N LEU A 117 6.40 -10.26 -9.63
CA LEU A 117 5.24 -10.24 -10.53
C LEU A 117 5.18 -11.55 -11.32
N THR A 118 3.98 -12.10 -11.43
CA THR A 118 3.68 -13.27 -12.27
C THR A 118 2.29 -13.08 -12.89
N GLY A 119 1.84 -14.05 -13.70
CA GLY A 119 0.48 -14.07 -14.24
C GLY A 119 0.38 -13.55 -15.68
N PRO A 120 -0.84 -13.24 -16.15
CA PRO A 120 -1.08 -12.98 -17.57
C PRO A 120 -0.39 -11.71 -18.06
N ILE A 121 -0.40 -10.61 -17.29
CA ILE A 121 0.26 -9.35 -17.67
C ILE A 121 1.77 -9.53 -17.81
N ASP A 122 2.40 -10.23 -16.86
CA ASP A 122 3.85 -10.49 -16.92
C ASP A 122 4.23 -11.29 -18.17
N ARG A 123 3.34 -12.15 -18.69
CA ARG A 123 3.57 -12.91 -19.93
C ARG A 123 3.03 -12.23 -21.20
N GLY A 124 2.35 -11.09 -21.08
CA GLY A 124 1.69 -10.41 -22.21
C GLY A 124 0.44 -11.12 -22.73
N ASP A 125 -0.22 -11.93 -21.90
CA ASP A 125 -1.47 -12.64 -22.21
C ASP A 125 -2.67 -11.70 -22.03
N TRP A 126 -2.85 -10.80 -23.01
CA TRP A 126 -3.90 -9.78 -23.00
C TRP A 126 -5.30 -10.35 -23.23
N GLU A 127 -5.42 -11.44 -23.99
CA GLU A 127 -6.70 -12.15 -24.18
C GLU A 127 -7.28 -12.64 -22.85
N THR A 128 -6.43 -13.13 -21.94
CA THR A 128 -6.87 -13.47 -20.58
C THR A 128 -7.30 -12.24 -19.78
N VAL A 129 -6.57 -11.13 -19.90
CA VAL A 129 -6.91 -9.87 -19.20
C VAL A 129 -8.26 -9.30 -19.69
N GLU A 130 -8.52 -9.36 -20.99
CA GLU A 130 -9.78 -8.92 -21.60
C GLU A 130 -10.95 -9.77 -21.11
N ARG A 131 -10.83 -11.11 -21.16
CA ARG A 131 -11.85 -12.01 -20.62
C ARG A 131 -12.13 -11.77 -19.13
N HIS A 132 -11.09 -11.50 -18.33
CA HIS A 132 -11.30 -11.13 -16.93
C HIS A 132 -12.12 -9.85 -16.79
N LEU A 133 -11.82 -8.82 -17.58
CA LEU A 133 -12.55 -7.54 -17.54
C LEU A 133 -14.01 -7.70 -17.95
N GLU A 134 -14.31 -8.49 -18.96
CA GLU A 134 -15.69 -8.78 -19.38
C GLU A 134 -16.49 -9.45 -18.26
N VAL A 135 -15.91 -10.48 -17.64
CA VAL A 135 -16.57 -11.21 -16.54
C VAL A 135 -16.72 -10.30 -15.32
N VAL A 136 -15.67 -9.59 -14.91
CA VAL A 136 -15.74 -8.66 -13.77
C VAL A 136 -16.78 -7.57 -14.03
N ALA A 137 -16.83 -6.99 -15.23
CA ALA A 137 -17.83 -5.97 -15.57
C ALA A 137 -19.27 -6.49 -15.53
N SER A 138 -19.47 -7.78 -15.80
CA SER A 138 -20.79 -8.42 -15.73
C SER A 138 -21.25 -8.71 -14.30
N VAL A 139 -20.32 -8.88 -13.35
CA VAL A 139 -20.61 -9.25 -11.96
C VAL A 139 -20.56 -8.01 -11.05
N GLU A 140 -19.48 -7.24 -11.13
CA GLU A 140 -19.19 -6.07 -10.30
C GLU A 140 -18.61 -4.92 -11.15
N PRO A 141 -19.46 -4.09 -11.79
CA PRO A 141 -19.03 -3.03 -12.70
C PRO A 141 -18.01 -2.04 -12.09
N GLU A 142 -18.17 -1.70 -10.80
CA GLU A 142 -17.25 -0.79 -10.10
C GLU A 142 -15.84 -1.39 -9.96
N LEU A 143 -15.74 -2.71 -9.78
CA LEU A 143 -14.46 -3.40 -9.71
C LEU A 143 -13.77 -3.53 -11.07
N ALA A 144 -14.52 -3.47 -12.18
CA ALA A 144 -13.93 -3.51 -13.51
C ALA A 144 -13.02 -2.29 -13.77
N THR A 145 -13.44 -1.09 -13.30
CA THR A 145 -12.61 0.12 -13.38
C THR A 145 -11.33 -0.03 -12.57
N ALA A 146 -11.43 -0.54 -11.34
CA ALA A 146 -10.26 -0.79 -10.48
C ALA A 146 -9.32 -1.84 -11.10
N TYR A 147 -9.87 -2.95 -11.61
CA TYR A 147 -9.11 -4.00 -12.27
C TYR A 147 -8.33 -3.45 -13.47
N ARG A 148 -8.98 -2.65 -14.32
CA ARG A 148 -8.33 -1.99 -15.46
C ARG A 148 -7.19 -1.07 -15.03
N ALA A 149 -7.43 -0.21 -14.05
CA ALA A 149 -6.41 0.71 -13.55
C ALA A 149 -5.18 -0.03 -13.00
N LEU A 150 -5.40 -1.12 -12.26
CA LEU A 150 -4.32 -1.97 -11.75
C LEU A 150 -3.60 -2.72 -12.88
N ALA A 151 -4.32 -3.20 -13.89
CA ALA A 151 -3.73 -3.88 -15.04
C ALA A 151 -2.80 -2.93 -15.81
N LEU A 152 -3.22 -1.69 -16.06
CA LEU A 152 -2.43 -0.67 -16.73
C LEU A 152 -1.19 -0.27 -15.92
N LEU A 153 -1.34 -0.07 -14.61
CA LEU A 153 -0.21 0.23 -13.73
C LEU A 153 0.80 -0.93 -13.68
N THR A 154 0.31 -2.16 -13.60
CA THR A 154 1.13 -3.38 -13.59
C THR A 154 1.90 -3.52 -14.91
N ALA A 155 1.22 -3.28 -16.04
CA ALA A 155 1.85 -3.31 -17.36
C ALA A 155 2.98 -2.27 -17.48
N ALA A 156 2.74 -1.04 -17.03
CA ALA A 156 3.75 0.01 -17.02
C ALA A 156 4.98 -0.38 -16.17
N GLN A 157 4.76 -0.94 -14.98
CA GLN A 157 5.84 -1.42 -14.11
C GLN A 157 6.60 -2.62 -14.69
N ALA A 158 5.90 -3.49 -15.41
CA ALA A 158 6.48 -4.63 -16.12
C ALA A 158 7.09 -4.28 -17.49
N SER A 159 7.08 -3.00 -17.88
CA SER A 159 7.51 -2.53 -19.20
C SER A 159 6.82 -3.27 -20.36
N ARG A 160 5.52 -3.54 -20.21
CA ARG A 160 4.68 -4.22 -21.19
C ARG A 160 3.86 -3.21 -22.00
N THR A 161 3.84 -3.38 -23.32
CA THR A 161 2.95 -2.63 -24.21
C THR A 161 1.54 -3.15 -24.08
N VAL A 162 0.60 -2.26 -23.77
CA VAL A 162 -0.83 -2.57 -23.59
C VAL A 162 -1.57 -2.34 -24.92
N PRO A 163 -2.52 -3.21 -25.29
CA PRO A 163 -3.44 -2.98 -26.41
C PRO A 163 -4.26 -1.69 -26.26
N ASP A 164 -4.65 -1.09 -27.39
CA ASP A 164 -5.36 0.20 -27.42
C ASP A 164 -6.76 0.10 -26.79
N GLU A 165 -7.41 -1.05 -26.92
CA GLU A 165 -8.72 -1.38 -26.36
C GLU A 165 -8.72 -1.34 -24.82
N LEU A 166 -7.56 -1.65 -24.21
CA LEU A 166 -7.37 -1.62 -22.78
C LEU A 166 -7.07 -0.21 -22.26
N SER A 167 -6.36 0.60 -23.04
CA SER A 167 -5.86 1.93 -22.66
C SER A 167 -6.91 3.05 -22.80
N GLY A 168 -7.85 2.93 -23.75
CA GLY A 168 -8.80 4.00 -24.07
C GLY A 168 -9.92 4.30 -23.05
N ALA A 169 -10.12 3.44 -22.03
CA ALA A 169 -11.32 3.49 -21.18
C ALA A 169 -11.14 4.21 -19.81
N LEU A 170 -9.98 4.81 -19.53
CA LEU A 170 -9.75 5.62 -18.31
C LEU A 170 -9.60 7.13 -18.58
N ALA A 171 -9.72 7.56 -19.84
CA ALA A 171 -9.74 8.97 -20.23
C ALA A 171 -11.15 9.57 -20.10
#